data_AF-A0A8B6CFG6-F1
#
_entry.id   AF-A0A8B6CFG6-F1
#
_cell.length_a   1.000
_cell.length_b   1.000
_cell.length_c   1.000
_cell.angle_alpha   90.00
_cell.angle_beta   90.00
_cell.angle_gamma   90.00
#
_symmetry.space_group_name_H-M   'P 1'
#
loop_
_entity.id
_entity.type
_entity.pdbx_description
1 polymer ?
#
loop_
_entity_poly.entity_id
_entity_poly.type
_entity_poly.pdbx_seq_one_letter_code
_entity_poly.pdbx_strand_id
1 'polypeptide(L)'
;MGEILLCGDFNARIGSENDFIVNDDSKFTPIFDTYPTDKNIMTRKSRDQKIDQRGKEVLDFCISKQIRILNGRVLGDTFGNFTCYTPNGASVVDYVAVSEEILENVVLYFKVSRFIPTLSDCHCKLEWELSAKYCVPGENDIPIQLKNMTPNYIWTDCSAIKFQETLSSDTLQNYILEFNNSTIQFTQTSVDDASSKLSNIFLSAANLSLKRPLKKHTNKQKNKKVV
;
A
#
# COMPACT_ATOMS: atom_id res chain seq x y z
N MET A 1 -6.38 -17.71 11.26
CA MET A 1 -5.57 -16.83 10.38
C MET A 1 -4.66 -16.01 11.27
N GLY A 2 -3.50 -15.57 10.78
CA GLY A 2 -2.65 -14.65 11.55
C GLY A 2 -3.26 -13.26 11.64
N GLU A 3 -2.67 -12.39 12.46
CA GLU A 3 -3.04 -10.98 12.55
C GLU A 3 -2.61 -10.22 11.29
N ILE A 4 -3.49 -9.34 10.78
CA ILE A 4 -3.30 -8.70 9.46
C ILE A 4 -3.40 -7.18 9.60
N LEU A 5 -2.47 -6.48 8.95
CA LEU A 5 -2.56 -5.05 8.67
C LEU A 5 -2.48 -4.84 7.16
N LEU A 6 -3.45 -4.14 6.61
CA LEU A 6 -3.53 -3.72 5.21
C LEU A 6 -3.41 -2.20 5.17
N CYS A 7 -2.62 -1.66 4.25
CA CYS A 7 -2.49 -0.22 4.06
C CYS A 7 -2.20 0.15 2.62
N GLY A 8 -2.72 1.29 2.17
CA GLY A 8 -2.41 1.85 0.86
C GLY A 8 -3.63 2.52 0.22
N ASP A 9 -3.53 2.73 -1.10
CA ASP A 9 -4.62 3.24 -1.93
C ASP A 9 -5.54 2.10 -2.36
N PHE A 10 -6.79 2.13 -1.88
CA PHE A 10 -7.81 1.14 -2.24
C PHE A 10 -8.62 1.59 -3.46
N ASN A 11 -8.45 2.86 -3.89
CA ASN A 11 -9.17 3.49 -4.99
C ASN A 11 -10.70 3.27 -4.90
N ALA A 12 -11.20 3.42 -3.68
CA ALA A 12 -12.57 3.14 -3.27
C ALA A 12 -12.99 4.16 -2.22
N ARG A 13 -14.23 4.65 -2.30
CA ARG A 13 -14.80 5.57 -1.30
C ARG A 13 -15.85 4.83 -0.47
N ILE A 14 -15.68 4.81 0.85
CA ILE A 14 -16.58 4.07 1.77
C ILE A 14 -17.51 4.97 2.60
N GLY A 15 -17.49 6.29 2.41
CA GLY A 15 -18.33 7.20 3.20
C GLY A 15 -18.03 7.17 4.70
N SER A 16 -19.08 7.16 5.53
CA SER A 16 -19.01 6.90 6.98
C SER A 16 -19.66 5.56 7.38
N GLU A 17 -19.89 4.67 6.42
CA GLU A 17 -20.49 3.35 6.66
C GLU A 17 -19.66 2.49 7.61
N ASN A 18 -20.35 1.64 8.38
CA ASN A 18 -19.72 0.71 9.31
C ASN A 18 -19.07 -0.45 8.54
N ASP A 19 -17.90 -0.85 9.03
CA ASP A 19 -17.08 -1.99 8.61
C ASP A 19 -17.18 -3.17 9.60
N PHE A 20 -18.28 -3.19 10.37
CA PHE A 20 -18.62 -4.21 11.35
C PHE A 20 -20.15 -4.34 11.45
N ILE A 21 -20.60 -5.46 12.01
CA ILE A 21 -22.02 -5.73 12.25
C ILE A 21 -22.43 -5.08 13.57
N VAL A 22 -23.40 -4.17 13.51
CA VAL A 22 -23.92 -3.49 14.70
C VAL A 22 -24.75 -4.46 15.53
N ASN A 23 -24.43 -4.57 16.83
CA ASN A 23 -25.08 -5.48 17.77
C ASN A 23 -24.96 -6.96 17.37
N ASP A 24 -23.77 -7.39 16.94
CA ASP A 24 -23.51 -8.79 16.63
C ASP A 24 -23.55 -9.65 17.91
N ASP A 25 -24.58 -10.49 18.05
CA ASP A 25 -24.78 -11.39 19.19
C ASP A 25 -25.30 -12.75 18.71
N SER A 26 -24.61 -13.82 19.08
CA SER A 26 -24.97 -15.20 18.74
C SER A 26 -25.90 -15.87 19.76
N LYS A 27 -26.23 -15.21 20.88
CA LYS A 27 -27.04 -15.81 21.97
C LYS A 27 -28.42 -16.33 21.55
N PHE A 28 -29.00 -15.76 20.51
CA PHE A 28 -30.38 -16.07 20.08
C PHE A 28 -30.46 -16.71 18.69
N THR A 29 -29.32 -17.05 18.09
CA THR A 29 -29.25 -17.63 16.75
C THR A 29 -28.60 -19.01 16.84
N PRO A 30 -29.13 -20.03 16.13
CA PRO A 30 -28.58 -21.39 16.14
C PRO A 30 -27.34 -21.46 15.24
N ILE A 31 -26.36 -20.59 15.49
CA ILE A 31 -25.09 -20.54 14.78
C ILE A 31 -24.10 -21.39 15.55
N PHE A 32 -23.16 -22.02 14.85
CA PHE A 32 -22.08 -22.77 15.48
C PHE A 32 -21.28 -21.87 16.44
N ASP A 33 -20.86 -22.42 17.59
CA ASP A 33 -20.02 -21.74 18.61
C ASP A 33 -18.72 -21.14 18.04
N THR A 34 -18.37 -21.47 16.80
CA THR A 34 -17.20 -20.98 16.07
C THR A 34 -17.44 -19.67 15.31
N TYR A 35 -18.66 -19.11 15.31
CA TYR A 35 -18.92 -17.81 14.68
C TYR A 35 -18.28 -16.70 15.53
N PRO A 36 -17.29 -15.97 15.00
CA PRO A 36 -16.69 -14.88 15.73
C PRO A 36 -17.64 -13.67 15.66
N THR A 37 -18.26 -13.33 16.78
CA THR A 37 -19.09 -12.11 16.88
C THR A 37 -18.19 -10.88 16.93
N ASP A 38 -18.59 -9.82 16.23
CA ASP A 38 -17.91 -8.54 16.30
C ASP A 38 -17.94 -7.95 17.72
N LYS A 39 -16.81 -7.45 18.21
CA LYS A 39 -16.74 -6.75 19.49
C LYS A 39 -17.41 -5.38 19.39
N ASN A 40 -17.75 -4.78 20.54
CA ASN A 40 -18.31 -3.44 20.57
C ASN A 40 -17.24 -2.41 20.19
N ILE A 41 -17.26 -1.99 18.93
CA ILE A 41 -16.27 -1.10 18.33
C ILE A 41 -16.88 0.27 18.03
N MET A 42 -16.09 1.32 18.24
CA MET A 42 -16.49 2.67 17.91
C MET A 42 -16.69 2.86 16.40
N THR A 43 -17.79 3.53 16.02
CA THR A 43 -18.05 3.95 14.64
C THR A 43 -17.00 4.95 14.17
N ARG A 44 -16.57 4.83 12.91
CA ARG A 44 -15.64 5.78 12.30
C ARG A 44 -16.36 7.06 11.84
N LYS A 45 -15.60 8.15 11.73
CA LYS A 45 -16.02 9.38 11.05
C LYS A 45 -15.30 9.54 9.72
N SER A 46 -15.87 10.30 8.80
CA SER A 46 -15.20 10.63 7.55
C SER A 46 -15.55 12.05 7.12
N ARG A 47 -14.62 12.78 6.53
CA ARG A 47 -14.92 14.01 5.79
C ARG A 47 -15.45 13.73 4.39
N ASP A 48 -15.14 12.55 3.85
CA ASP A 48 -15.72 12.07 2.60
C ASP A 48 -16.96 11.22 2.89
N GLN A 49 -18.13 11.76 2.59
CA GLN A 49 -19.42 11.08 2.77
C GLN A 49 -19.86 10.29 1.55
N LYS A 50 -19.08 10.30 0.45
CA LYS A 50 -19.44 9.57 -0.76
C LYS A 50 -19.09 8.10 -0.60
N ILE A 51 -19.95 7.25 -1.15
CA ILE A 51 -19.70 5.82 -1.28
C ILE A 51 -19.78 5.43 -2.77
N ASP A 52 -18.85 4.59 -3.21
CA ASP A 52 -18.87 4.00 -4.55
C ASP A 52 -18.99 2.46 -4.49
N GLN A 53 -19.07 1.83 -5.66
CA GLN A 53 -19.28 0.39 -5.75
C GLN A 53 -18.11 -0.41 -5.18
N ARG A 54 -16.87 0.05 -5.42
CA ARG A 54 -15.67 -0.58 -4.85
C ARG A 54 -15.63 -0.40 -3.33
N GLY A 55 -16.13 0.73 -2.83
CA GLY A 55 -16.25 0.98 -1.40
C GLY A 55 -17.16 -0.03 -0.71
N LYS A 56 -18.26 -0.42 -1.35
CA LYS A 56 -19.13 -1.50 -0.84
C LYS A 56 -18.38 -2.84 -0.79
N GLU A 57 -17.63 -3.17 -1.83
CA GLU A 57 -16.83 -4.41 -1.87
C GLU A 57 -15.74 -4.42 -0.78
N VAL A 58 -15.10 -3.27 -0.52
CA VAL A 58 -14.14 -3.10 0.58
C VAL A 58 -14.84 -3.29 1.93
N LEU A 59 -16.03 -2.74 2.13
CA LEU A 59 -16.79 -2.91 3.36
C LEU A 59 -17.21 -4.37 3.56
N ASP A 60 -17.72 -5.03 2.53
CA ASP A 60 -18.08 -6.45 2.58
C ASP A 60 -16.88 -7.33 2.93
N PHE A 61 -15.72 -7.04 2.34
CA PHE A 61 -14.46 -7.69 2.70
C PHE A 61 -14.10 -7.45 4.18
N CYS A 62 -14.17 -6.20 4.64
CA CYS A 62 -13.86 -5.84 6.01
C CYS A 62 -14.78 -6.55 7.02
N ILE A 63 -16.10 -6.51 6.78
CA ILE A 63 -17.10 -7.17 7.63
C ILE A 63 -16.87 -8.68 7.65
N SER A 64 -16.75 -9.32 6.48
CA SER A 64 -16.60 -10.78 6.38
C SER A 64 -15.29 -11.33 6.98
N LYS A 65 -14.27 -10.48 7.15
CA LYS A 65 -12.96 -10.86 7.68
C LYS A 65 -12.66 -10.26 9.05
N GLN A 66 -13.61 -9.56 9.66
CA GLN A 66 -13.42 -8.84 10.93
C GLN A 66 -12.21 -7.89 10.90
N ILE A 67 -12.07 -7.19 9.78
CA ILE A 67 -11.04 -6.19 9.55
C ILE A 67 -11.65 -4.81 9.76
N ARG A 68 -10.97 -3.97 10.53
CA ARG A 68 -11.41 -2.65 10.94
C ARG A 68 -10.50 -1.56 10.42
N ILE A 69 -11.10 -0.53 9.85
CA ILE A 69 -10.45 0.63 9.26
C ILE A 69 -10.09 1.64 10.35
N LEU A 70 -8.85 2.13 10.36
CA LEU A 70 -8.35 3.07 11.37
C LEU A 70 -8.78 4.52 11.07
N ASN A 71 -8.91 4.87 9.79
CA ASN A 71 -9.30 6.21 9.36
C ASN A 71 -10.62 6.62 10.01
N GLY A 72 -10.62 7.78 10.68
CA GLY A 72 -11.83 8.25 11.36
C GLY A 72 -12.14 7.61 12.71
N ARG A 73 -11.33 6.65 13.18
CA ARG A 73 -11.64 5.83 14.37
C ARG A 73 -10.63 6.03 15.50
N VAL A 74 -9.35 6.11 15.19
CA VAL A 74 -8.28 6.13 16.21
C VAL A 74 -7.85 7.56 16.53
N LEU A 75 -7.24 7.74 17.71
CA LEU A 75 -6.56 8.97 18.09
C LEU A 75 -5.58 9.40 16.99
N GLY A 76 -5.67 10.67 16.59
CA GLY A 76 -4.88 11.27 15.50
C GLY A 76 -5.68 11.52 14.22
N ASP A 77 -6.79 10.82 14.00
CA ASP A 77 -7.68 11.02 12.85
C ASP A 77 -9.16 10.88 13.21
N THR A 78 -9.57 11.31 14.39
CA THR A 78 -10.96 11.17 14.90
C THR A 78 -12.03 11.84 14.04
N PHE A 79 -11.67 12.70 13.09
CA PHE A 79 -12.58 13.34 12.15
C PHE A 79 -12.58 12.72 10.74
N GLY A 80 -11.69 11.76 10.47
CA GLY A 80 -11.55 11.09 9.18
C GLY A 80 -11.13 12.03 8.05
N ASN A 81 -9.90 12.52 8.12
CA ASN A 81 -9.40 13.50 7.16
C ASN A 81 -9.29 12.93 5.73
N PHE A 82 -9.42 13.80 4.72
CA PHE A 82 -9.17 13.43 3.33
C PHE A 82 -7.74 12.95 3.14
N THR A 83 -7.58 11.87 2.38
CA THR A 83 -6.29 11.25 2.08
C THR A 83 -5.79 11.61 0.69
N CYS A 84 -6.67 12.02 -0.22
CA CYS A 84 -6.30 12.40 -1.58
C CYS A 84 -6.98 13.70 -2.01
N TYR A 85 -6.20 14.59 -2.63
CA TYR A 85 -6.59 15.90 -3.15
C TYR A 85 -6.27 15.98 -4.64
N THR A 86 -7.32 16.01 -5.45
CA THR A 86 -7.23 16.16 -6.91
C THR A 86 -7.78 17.52 -7.34
N PRO A 87 -7.55 17.97 -8.58
CA PRO A 87 -8.20 19.18 -9.11
C PRO A 87 -9.73 19.13 -9.04
N ASN A 88 -10.32 17.92 -9.05
CA ASN A 88 -11.77 17.69 -9.00
C ASN A 88 -12.32 17.58 -7.57
N GLY A 89 -11.48 17.83 -6.55
CA GLY A 89 -11.86 17.82 -5.15
C GLY A 89 -11.09 16.79 -4.32
N ALA A 90 -11.59 16.54 -3.11
CA ALA A 90 -10.95 15.69 -2.13
C ALA A 90 -11.69 14.36 -1.93
N SER A 91 -10.95 13.36 -1.44
CA SER A 91 -11.45 12.02 -1.19
C SER A 91 -10.73 11.33 -0.04
N VAL A 92 -11.40 10.36 0.56
CA VAL A 92 -10.74 9.34 1.39
C VAL A 92 -10.73 8.08 0.54
N VAL A 93 -9.54 7.65 0.11
CA VAL A 93 -9.34 6.42 -0.71
C VAL A 93 -8.15 5.59 -0.22
N ASP A 94 -7.30 6.20 0.61
CA ASP A 94 -6.18 5.52 1.25
C ASP A 94 -6.59 5.10 2.66
N TYR A 95 -6.49 3.81 2.96
CA TYR A 95 -6.92 3.27 4.25
C TYR A 95 -5.79 2.52 4.93
N VAL A 96 -5.82 2.51 6.26
CA VAL A 96 -5.17 1.47 7.06
C VAL A 96 -6.26 0.66 7.71
N ALA A 97 -6.23 -0.66 7.51
CA ALA A 97 -7.21 -1.59 8.02
C ALA A 97 -6.50 -2.75 8.74
N VAL A 98 -7.01 -3.15 9.89
CA VAL A 98 -6.36 -4.12 10.77
C VAL A 98 -7.33 -5.18 11.24
N SER A 99 -6.86 -6.37 11.58
CA SER A 99 -7.69 -7.31 12.34
C SER A 99 -8.16 -6.70 13.67
N GLU A 100 -9.32 -7.14 14.13
CA GLU A 100 -9.94 -6.64 15.37
C GLU A 100 -8.99 -6.72 16.58
N GLU A 101 -8.19 -7.78 16.70
CA GLU A 101 -7.22 -7.95 17.79
C GLU A 101 -6.08 -6.91 17.73
N ILE A 102 -5.59 -6.57 16.53
CA ILE A 102 -4.61 -5.49 16.36
C ILE A 102 -5.22 -4.13 16.76
N LEU A 103 -6.47 -3.88 16.38
CA LEU A 103 -7.14 -2.63 16.71
C LEU A 103 -7.18 -2.39 18.22
N GLU A 104 -7.50 -3.42 19.00
CA GLU A 104 -7.69 -3.29 20.45
C GLU A 104 -6.38 -3.26 21.23
N ASN A 105 -5.42 -4.12 20.85
CA ASN A 105 -4.27 -4.41 21.71
C ASN A 105 -2.95 -3.84 21.20
N VAL A 106 -2.90 -3.40 19.94
CA VAL A 106 -1.63 -3.06 19.27
C VAL A 106 -1.63 -1.62 18.75
N VAL A 107 -2.73 -1.12 18.17
CA VAL A 107 -2.75 0.24 17.60
C VAL A 107 -2.71 1.29 18.70
N LEU A 108 -1.68 2.14 18.67
CA LEU A 108 -1.53 3.27 19.58
C LEU A 108 -2.04 4.57 18.96
N TYR A 109 -1.79 4.75 17.67
CA TYR A 109 -2.03 6.02 16.99
C TYR A 109 -2.19 5.84 15.48
N PHE A 110 -3.03 6.67 14.86
CA PHE A 110 -3.12 6.80 13.40
C PHE A 110 -3.45 8.25 13.02
N LYS A 111 -2.75 8.81 12.03
CA LYS A 111 -3.08 10.11 11.44
C LYS A 111 -2.90 10.14 9.93
N VAL A 112 -3.69 10.99 9.31
CA VAL A 112 -3.45 11.46 7.94
C VAL A 112 -2.66 12.76 8.03
N SER A 113 -1.42 12.76 7.55
CA SER A 113 -0.58 13.95 7.52
C SER A 113 -1.09 14.97 6.50
N ARG A 114 -0.71 16.24 6.65
CA ARG A 114 -1.02 17.29 5.67
C ARG A 114 -0.49 16.89 4.28
N PHE A 115 -1.24 17.22 3.23
CA PHE A 115 -0.76 17.08 1.86
C PHE A 115 0.52 17.89 1.61
N ILE A 116 1.53 17.23 1.04
CA ILE A 116 2.82 17.82 0.70
C ILE A 116 3.07 17.59 -0.81
N PRO A 117 2.90 18.64 -1.66
CA PRO A 117 3.04 18.52 -3.12
C PRO A 117 4.42 18.08 -3.61
N THR A 118 5.45 18.16 -2.75
CA THR A 118 6.81 17.71 -3.09
C THR A 118 7.02 16.21 -2.87
N LEU A 119 6.10 15.53 -2.16
CA LEU A 119 6.20 14.11 -1.82
C LEU A 119 5.17 13.25 -2.55
N SER A 120 4.06 13.83 -2.99
CA SER A 120 3.04 13.15 -3.77
C SER A 120 2.33 14.17 -4.67
N ASP A 121 1.77 13.66 -5.76
CA ASP A 121 0.95 14.40 -6.72
C ASP A 121 -0.45 14.73 -6.16
N CYS A 122 -1.05 13.80 -5.41
CA CYS A 122 -2.38 13.99 -4.85
C CYS A 122 -2.63 13.29 -3.50
N HIS A 123 -1.80 12.35 -3.08
CA HIS A 123 -2.02 11.57 -1.84
C HIS A 123 -1.32 12.19 -0.62
N CYS A 124 -1.93 11.99 0.54
CA CYS A 124 -1.40 12.34 1.84
C CYS A 124 -0.66 11.14 2.43
N LYS A 125 0.39 11.44 3.21
CA LYS A 125 1.08 10.40 3.96
C LYS A 125 0.19 9.90 5.09
N LEU A 126 0.05 8.58 5.20
CA LEU A 126 -0.55 7.91 6.35
C LEU A 126 0.54 7.57 7.36
N GLU A 127 0.29 7.82 8.64
CA GLU A 127 1.22 7.55 9.73
C GLU A 127 0.49 6.80 10.84
N TRP A 128 1.09 5.73 11.36
CA TRP A 128 0.54 4.97 12.47
C TRP A 128 1.64 4.46 13.40
N GLU A 129 1.26 4.18 14.64
CA GLU A 129 2.13 3.64 15.66
C GLU A 129 1.51 2.38 16.27
N LEU A 130 2.33 1.34 16.43
CA LEU A 130 1.94 0.03 16.91
C LEU A 130 2.77 -0.35 18.14
N SER A 131 2.14 -0.96 19.13
CA SER A 131 2.80 -1.55 20.29
C SER A 131 3.18 -3.00 19.99
N ALA A 132 4.48 -3.26 19.81
CA ALA A 132 4.99 -4.62 19.66
C ALA A 132 5.57 -5.12 20.99
N LYS A 133 5.06 -6.25 21.50
CA LYS A 133 5.57 -6.88 22.73
C LYS A 133 6.94 -7.55 22.55
N TYR A 134 7.32 -7.85 21.31
CA TYR A 134 8.59 -8.47 20.96
C TYR A 134 9.14 -7.82 19.69
N CYS A 135 10.14 -6.96 19.85
CA CYS A 135 11.00 -6.56 18.75
C CYS A 135 12.21 -7.49 18.82
N VAL A 136 12.40 -8.33 17.80
CA VAL A 136 13.74 -8.86 17.56
C VAL A 136 14.60 -7.62 17.33
N PRO A 137 15.71 -7.40 18.07
CA PRO A 137 16.65 -6.39 17.66
C PRO A 137 17.06 -6.77 16.24
N GLY A 138 16.60 -5.98 15.27
CA GLY A 138 17.16 -6.05 13.93
C GLY A 138 18.67 -5.90 14.07
N GLU A 139 19.42 -6.43 13.10
CA GLU A 139 20.81 -6.01 12.88
C GLU A 139 20.82 -4.50 12.55
N ASN A 140 20.52 -3.66 13.54
CA ASN A 140 20.25 -2.23 13.43
C ASN A 140 21.53 -1.44 13.17
N ASP A 141 22.68 -2.12 13.12
CA ASP A 141 23.98 -1.56 12.78
C ASP A 141 24.38 -1.80 11.33
N ILE A 142 23.56 -2.48 10.52
CA ILE A 142 23.78 -2.47 9.07
C ILE A 142 23.15 -1.18 8.53
N PRO A 143 23.94 -0.18 8.11
CA PRO A 143 23.39 1.01 7.49
C PRO A 143 22.50 0.56 6.33
N ILE A 144 21.21 0.93 6.38
CA ILE A 144 20.27 0.69 5.29
C ILE A 144 20.88 1.32 4.05
N GLN A 145 21.45 0.49 3.17
CA GLN A 145 21.94 0.94 1.89
C GLN A 145 20.70 1.29 1.07
N LEU A 146 20.35 2.58 1.08
CA LEU A 146 19.33 3.13 0.20
C LEU A 146 19.73 2.80 -1.23
N LYS A 147 19.08 1.80 -1.82
CA LYS A 147 19.26 1.48 -3.23
C LYS A 147 18.65 2.62 -4.03
N ASN A 148 19.40 3.15 -4.98
CA ASN A 148 18.87 4.15 -5.90
C ASN A 148 17.61 3.60 -6.58
N MET A 149 16.58 4.44 -6.65
CA MET A 149 15.36 4.11 -7.38
C MET A 149 15.71 3.67 -8.80
N THR A 150 15.05 2.63 -9.27
CA THR A 150 15.25 2.13 -10.63
C THR A 150 14.95 3.22 -11.66
N PRO A 151 15.59 3.18 -12.84
CA PRO A 151 15.38 4.22 -13.85
C PRO A 151 13.91 4.28 -14.26
N ASN A 152 13.36 5.49 -14.38
CA ASN A 152 12.05 5.66 -15.02
C ASN A 152 12.18 5.37 -16.52
N TYR A 153 11.21 4.64 -17.07
CA TYR A 153 11.11 4.33 -18.50
C TYR A 153 9.87 4.97 -19.10
N ILE A 154 9.97 5.39 -20.36
CA ILE A 154 8.86 5.96 -21.12
C ILE A 154 8.27 4.88 -22.01
N TRP A 155 6.96 4.64 -21.84
CA TRP A 155 6.17 3.79 -22.72
C TRP A 155 5.57 4.62 -23.85
N THR A 156 5.80 4.17 -25.07
CA THR A 156 5.26 4.70 -26.34
C THR A 156 4.44 3.61 -27.02
N ASP A 157 3.73 3.93 -28.10
CA ASP A 157 2.83 2.98 -28.77
C ASP A 157 3.53 1.68 -29.21
N CYS A 158 4.81 1.73 -29.58
CA CYS A 158 5.61 0.56 -29.95
C CYS A 158 6.39 -0.07 -28.79
N SER A 159 6.35 0.51 -27.58
CA SER A 159 7.16 0.05 -26.44
C SER A 159 6.79 -1.36 -25.99
N ALA A 160 5.50 -1.71 -25.99
CA ALA A 160 5.06 -3.04 -25.62
C ALA A 160 5.61 -4.12 -26.56
N ILE A 161 5.52 -3.88 -27.87
CA ILE A 161 6.03 -4.79 -28.90
C ILE A 161 7.54 -4.96 -28.74
N LYS A 162 8.30 -3.85 -28.67
CA LYS A 162 9.76 -3.89 -28.51
C LYS A 162 10.21 -4.57 -27.23
N PHE A 163 9.49 -4.35 -26.13
CA PHE A 163 9.77 -4.99 -24.86
C PHE A 163 9.56 -6.51 -24.95
N GLN A 164 8.47 -6.95 -25.57
CA GLN A 164 8.17 -8.36 -25.79
C GLN A 164 9.18 -9.04 -26.71
N GLU A 165 9.54 -8.40 -27.83
CA GLU A 165 10.58 -8.87 -28.75
C GLU A 165 11.92 -9.03 -28.02
N THR A 166 12.28 -8.03 -27.21
CA THR A 166 13.50 -8.05 -26.40
C THR A 166 13.46 -9.17 -25.36
N LEU A 167 12.34 -9.34 -24.65
CA LEU A 167 12.18 -10.43 -23.68
C LEU A 167 12.26 -11.81 -24.35
N SER A 168 11.88 -11.90 -25.62
CA SER A 168 11.98 -13.10 -26.45
C SER A 168 13.37 -13.32 -27.06
N SER A 169 14.34 -12.42 -26.83
CA SER A 169 15.72 -12.59 -27.29
C SER A 169 16.41 -13.75 -26.57
N ASP A 170 17.32 -14.43 -27.27
CA ASP A 170 18.04 -15.60 -26.76
C ASP A 170 18.71 -15.35 -25.40
N THR A 171 19.31 -14.17 -25.22
CA THR A 171 19.97 -13.77 -23.97
C THR A 171 19.01 -13.72 -22.78
N LEU A 172 17.82 -13.13 -22.95
CA LEU A 172 16.85 -13.03 -21.85
C LEU A 172 16.07 -14.32 -21.64
N GLN A 173 15.82 -15.09 -22.71
CA GLN A 173 15.26 -16.43 -22.59
C GLN A 173 16.20 -17.35 -21.80
N ASN A 174 17.51 -17.24 -21.96
CA ASN A 174 18.48 -17.96 -21.13
C ASN A 174 18.37 -17.58 -19.65
N TYR A 175 18.22 -16.28 -19.33
CA TYR A 175 18.02 -15.85 -17.93
C TYR A 175 16.69 -16.34 -17.34
N ILE A 176 15.64 -16.37 -18.15
CA ILE A 176 14.33 -16.91 -17.73
C ILE A 176 14.43 -18.42 -17.48
N LEU A 177 15.12 -19.17 -18.34
CA LEU A 177 15.35 -20.60 -18.15
C LEU A 177 16.20 -20.87 -16.91
N GLU A 178 17.26 -20.10 -16.67
CA GLU A 178 18.08 -20.20 -15.47
C GLU A 178 17.24 -19.93 -14.20
N PHE A 179 16.39 -18.90 -14.24
CA PHE A 179 15.48 -18.57 -13.14
C PHE A 179 14.47 -19.70 -12.89
N ASN A 180 13.82 -20.21 -13.93
CA ASN A 180 12.83 -21.29 -13.79
C ASN A 180 13.44 -22.61 -13.28
N ASN A 181 14.70 -22.87 -13.61
CA ASN A 181 15.43 -24.05 -13.13
C ASN A 181 16.06 -23.85 -11.75
N SER A 182 16.05 -22.63 -11.21
CA SER A 182 16.61 -22.34 -9.90
C SER A 182 15.72 -22.90 -8.79
N THR A 183 16.29 -23.69 -7.89
CA THR A 183 15.56 -24.22 -6.73
C THR A 183 15.47 -23.15 -5.66
N ILE A 184 14.26 -22.64 -5.39
CA ILE A 184 14.00 -21.68 -4.33
C ILE A 184 13.84 -22.45 -3.01
N GLN A 185 14.75 -22.21 -2.07
CA GLN A 185 14.67 -22.74 -0.72
C GLN A 185 13.77 -21.84 0.15
N PHE A 186 13.18 -22.38 1.22
CA PHE A 186 12.39 -21.61 2.18
C PHE A 186 13.28 -20.79 3.14
N THR A 187 14.15 -19.95 2.59
CA THR A 187 15.03 -19.05 3.35
C THR A 187 14.93 -17.63 2.79
N GLN A 188 15.09 -16.62 3.67
CA GLN A 188 15.04 -15.21 3.29
C GLN A 188 16.02 -14.89 2.16
N THR A 189 17.26 -15.39 2.25
CA THR A 189 18.29 -15.19 1.24
C THR A 189 17.92 -15.77 -0.13
N SER A 190 17.26 -16.94 -0.15
CA SER A 190 16.82 -17.53 -1.42
C SER A 190 15.68 -16.74 -2.06
N VAL A 191 14.78 -16.16 -1.25
CA VAL A 191 13.69 -15.29 -1.74
C VAL A 191 14.26 -13.98 -2.29
N ASP A 192 15.22 -13.38 -1.59
CA ASP A 192 15.86 -12.13 -2.01
C ASP A 192 16.69 -12.31 -3.30
N ASP A 193 17.38 -13.44 -3.46
CA ASP A 193 18.10 -13.78 -4.69
C ASP A 193 17.13 -13.99 -5.86
N ALA A 194 16.04 -14.73 -5.64
CA ALA A 194 15.00 -14.92 -6.66
C ALA A 194 14.37 -13.59 -7.09
N SER A 195 14.03 -12.72 -6.14
CA SER A 195 13.51 -11.38 -6.41
C SER A 195 14.50 -10.52 -7.20
N SER A 196 15.79 -10.60 -6.86
CA SER A 196 16.86 -9.87 -7.54
C SER A 196 17.06 -10.36 -8.98
N LYS A 197 17.07 -11.67 -9.21
CA LYS A 197 17.16 -12.27 -10.55
C LYS A 197 15.99 -11.86 -11.43
N LEU A 198 14.77 -11.97 -10.90
CA LEU A 198 13.56 -11.57 -11.62
C LEU A 198 13.58 -10.07 -11.97
N SER A 199 13.97 -9.22 -11.01
CA SER A 199 14.11 -7.77 -11.24
C SER A 199 15.14 -7.48 -12.33
N ASN A 200 16.27 -8.20 -12.36
CA ASN A 200 17.31 -8.03 -13.37
C ASN A 200 16.83 -8.40 -14.78
N ILE A 201 15.98 -9.44 -14.92
CA ILE A 201 15.38 -9.81 -16.21
C ILE A 201 14.54 -8.64 -16.76
N PHE A 202 13.63 -8.11 -15.94
CA PHE A 202 12.77 -6.99 -16.34
C PHE A 202 13.56 -5.71 -16.62
N LEU A 203 14.53 -5.37 -15.78
CA LEU A 203 15.37 -4.19 -15.98
C LEU A 203 16.24 -4.30 -17.24
N SER A 204 16.74 -5.49 -17.55
CA SER A 204 17.53 -5.74 -18.76
C SER A 204 16.65 -5.59 -20.01
N ALA A 205 15.45 -6.17 -20.01
CA ALA A 205 14.48 -5.97 -21.08
C ALA A 205 14.11 -4.49 -21.26
N ALA A 206 13.85 -3.78 -20.16
CA ALA A 206 13.52 -2.37 -20.19
C ALA A 206 14.67 -1.50 -20.72
N ASN A 207 15.91 -1.79 -20.31
CA ASN A 207 17.10 -1.05 -20.74
C ASN A 207 17.37 -1.16 -22.24
N LEU A 208 17.07 -2.31 -22.83
CA LEU A 208 17.30 -2.57 -24.25
C LEU A 208 16.16 -2.05 -25.13
N SER A 209 14.92 -2.03 -24.62
CA SER A 209 13.73 -1.73 -25.43
C SER A 209 13.11 -0.34 -25.18
N LEU A 210 13.27 0.24 -24.00
CA LEU A 210 12.55 1.44 -23.58
C LEU A 210 13.45 2.67 -23.50
N LYS A 211 12.87 3.83 -23.83
CA LYS A 211 13.53 5.13 -23.71
C LYS A 211 13.52 5.58 -22.25
N ARG A 212 14.59 6.26 -21.83
CA ARG A 212 14.64 6.96 -20.54
C ARG A 212 14.27 8.44 -20.72
N PRO A 213 13.65 9.08 -19.73
CA PRO A 213 13.39 10.51 -19.78
C PRO A 213 14.70 11.28 -19.84
N LEU A 214 14.77 12.28 -20.73
CA LEU A 214 15.87 13.23 -20.77
C LEU A 214 15.95 13.94 -19.41
N LYS A 215 17.12 13.94 -18.78
CA LYS A 215 17.35 14.72 -17.56
C LYS A 215 17.07 16.19 -17.89
N LYS A 216 16.03 16.79 -17.29
CA LYS A 216 15.83 18.24 -17.36
C LYS A 216 17.03 18.90 -16.69
N HIS A 217 17.90 19.56 -17.46
CA HIS A 217 18.84 20.53 -16.91
C HIS A 217 18.02 21.68 -16.32
N THR A 218 17.84 21.68 -15.00
CA THR A 218 17.29 22.86 -14.32
C THR A 218 18.36 23.94 -14.34
N ASN A 219 18.33 24.83 -15.33
CA ASN A 219 19.00 26.12 -15.24
C ASN A 219 18.31 26.94 -14.15
N LYS A 220 18.75 26.77 -12.89
CA LYS A 220 18.40 27.69 -11.80
C LYS A 220 19.11 29.03 -12.05
N GLN A 221 18.54 29.89 -12.88
CA GLN A 221 18.82 31.32 -12.76
C GLN A 221 18.17 31.81 -11.46
N LYS A 222 19.01 31.97 -10.43
CA LYS A 222 18.65 32.67 -9.19
C LYS A 222 18.44 34.14 -9.51
N ASN A 223 17.23 34.55 -9.87
CA ASN A 223 16.84 35.95 -9.73
C ASN A 223 16.44 36.20 -8.28
N LYS A 224 17.42 36.63 -7.48
CA LYS A 224 17.15 37.43 -6.28
C LYS A 224 16.47 38.72 -6.73
N LYS A 225 15.23 38.96 -6.33
CA LYS A 225 14.74 40.31 -6.13
C LYS A 225 14.36 40.49 -4.68
N VAL A 226 15.20 41.27 -4.02
CA VAL A 226 14.91 42.07 -2.83
C VAL A 226 13.76 43.01 -3.19
N VAL A 227 12.67 42.99 -2.42
CA VAL A 227 12.12 44.08 -1.60
C VAL A 227 11.09 43.43 -0.67
#